data_AF-I3Z5K6-F1
#
_entry.id   AF-I3Z5K6-F1
#
_cell.length_a   1.000
_cell.length_b   1.000
_cell.length_c   1.000
_cell.angle_alpha   90.00
_cell.angle_beta   90.00
_cell.angle_gamma   90.00
#
_symmetry.space_group_name_H-M   'P 1'
#
loop_
_entity.id
_entity.type
_entity.pdbx_description
1 polymer ?
#
loop_
_entity_poly.entity_id
_entity_poly.type
_entity_poly.pdbx_seq_one_letter_code
_entity_poly.pdbx_strand_id
1 'polypeptide(L)'
;MISKSTGLLIIFLFLSTTLLAQIENRLEFDVKFAEAEYTTINTDEGIIGFRSLLKQSSGPTLEIFVADKDLEFERAYEVPLQLYYSMVGYYLFDSKLYLLFEKKDLSETSRFLIEADLKEQRIRQYPIDKLTEMSLKNFLVVGRKVVLQGTLDQSPILQLFDLQNGETITLPGIFFYNAKVLKLHHDRELDYFNVLIRKEVINKVYEVSLISFDTDGNLIRDVTMDNLEEKNMEYMESMLSSDDDFQEVLVGTYGQRKRSAFYGYYQNTIEDFGGQSLKFFNLHDFPNFYNYLPERKAAKLKKRLDRKKNNGKMLKNGILTLNSIKNGQTEIDNQRLSILPSNGIDEVVKVKHGSEKLMHWYDNYYLVTSKEIIRSTSQNGTDDYREVFSISKIELKTH
;
A
#
# COMPACT_ATOMS: atom_id res chain seq x y z
N MET A 1 -36.55 36.15 57.49
CA MET A 1 -35.40 36.57 56.66
C MET A 1 -34.91 35.36 55.90
N ILE A 2 -35.23 35.28 54.61
CA ILE A 2 -34.90 34.16 53.70
C ILE A 2 -34.08 34.79 52.58
N SER A 3 -32.77 34.51 52.53
CA SER A 3 -31.90 35.00 51.44
C SER A 3 -31.82 33.95 50.34
N LYS A 4 -32.26 34.33 49.14
CA LYS A 4 -32.19 33.55 47.91
C LYS A 4 -30.73 33.28 47.53
N SER A 5 -30.33 32.01 47.43
CA SER A 5 -29.10 31.61 46.75
C SER A 5 -29.39 31.41 45.26
N THR A 6 -28.89 32.31 44.41
CA THR A 6 -28.89 32.16 42.97
C THR A 6 -27.80 31.17 42.55
N GLY A 7 -28.19 30.08 41.89
CA GLY A 7 -27.28 29.08 41.35
C GLY A 7 -26.50 29.60 40.14
N LEU A 8 -25.21 29.31 40.11
CA LEU A 8 -24.33 29.51 38.96
C LEU A 8 -24.32 28.20 38.16
N LEU A 9 -24.98 28.20 37.00
CA LEU A 9 -24.97 27.08 36.06
C LEU A 9 -23.74 27.24 35.16
N ILE A 10 -22.69 26.44 35.40
CA ILE A 10 -21.52 26.35 34.51
C ILE A 10 -21.92 25.47 33.33
N ILE A 11 -22.15 26.10 32.17
CA ILE A 11 -22.32 25.41 30.89
C ILE A 11 -20.93 25.04 30.39
N PHE A 12 -20.61 23.75 30.44
CA PHE A 12 -19.44 23.16 29.81
C PHE A 12 -19.74 23.01 28.31
N LEU A 13 -19.26 23.94 27.48
CA LEU A 13 -19.28 23.79 26.02
C LEU A 13 -18.27 22.69 25.63
N PHE A 14 -18.78 21.52 25.26
CA PHE A 14 -18.00 20.52 24.51
C PHE A 14 -17.81 21.06 23.09
N LEU A 15 -16.61 21.54 22.78
CA LEU A 15 -16.19 21.83 21.41
C LEU A 15 -15.94 20.47 20.71
N SER A 16 -16.91 20.02 19.92
CA SER A 16 -16.67 18.94 18.95
C SER A 16 -15.86 19.51 17.79
N THR A 17 -14.58 19.18 17.71
CA THR A 17 -13.76 19.46 16.52
C THR A 17 -14.29 18.63 15.36
N THR A 18 -15.14 19.22 14.52
CA THR A 18 -15.49 18.63 13.23
C THR A 18 -14.32 18.84 12.28
N LEU A 19 -13.70 17.75 11.84
CA LEU A 19 -12.75 17.80 10.73
C LEU A 19 -13.52 18.29 9.49
N LEU A 20 -13.18 19.48 8.98
CA LEU A 20 -13.73 19.97 7.72
C LEU A 20 -12.74 19.62 6.61
N ALA A 21 -13.18 18.78 5.68
CA ALA A 21 -12.47 18.48 4.45
C ALA A 21 -12.89 19.48 3.36
N GLN A 22 -11.95 20.19 2.75
CA GLN A 22 -12.22 21.12 1.65
C GLN A 22 -11.54 20.60 0.37
N ILE A 23 -12.30 20.49 -0.73
CA ILE A 23 -11.72 20.24 -2.05
C ILE A 23 -11.05 21.51 -2.53
N GLU A 24 -9.77 21.41 -2.86
CA GLU A 24 -8.98 22.50 -3.42
C GLU A 24 -9.07 22.45 -4.94
N ASN A 25 -8.57 21.37 -5.54
CA ASN A 25 -8.44 21.21 -6.98
C ASN A 25 -8.99 19.83 -7.44
N ARG A 26 -9.33 19.73 -8.72
CA ARG A 26 -9.93 18.52 -9.30
C ARG A 26 -9.51 18.33 -10.76
N LEU A 27 -9.14 17.10 -11.11
CA LEU A 27 -8.82 16.65 -12.46
C LEU A 27 -9.77 15.52 -12.88
N GLU A 28 -10.25 15.58 -14.12
CA GLU A 28 -11.27 14.65 -14.65
C GLU A 28 -10.85 14.11 -16.02
N PHE A 29 -11.05 12.82 -16.22
CA PHE A 29 -10.86 12.14 -17.50
C PHE A 29 -12.15 11.44 -17.90
N ASP A 30 -12.61 11.64 -19.14
CA ASP A 30 -13.73 10.88 -19.68
C ASP A 30 -13.34 9.39 -19.79
N VAL A 31 -14.21 8.50 -19.32
CA VAL A 31 -14.01 7.06 -19.35
C VAL A 31 -15.17 6.40 -20.08
N LYS A 32 -14.88 5.67 -21.15
CA LYS A 32 -15.93 4.95 -21.88
C LYS A 32 -16.37 3.69 -21.13
N PHE A 33 -17.54 3.19 -21.49
CA PHE A 33 -18.05 1.94 -20.96
C PHE A 33 -17.03 0.80 -21.17
N ALA A 34 -16.70 0.09 -20.08
CA ALA A 34 -15.72 -1.00 -20.02
C ALA A 34 -14.23 -0.62 -20.20
N GLU A 35 -13.88 0.66 -20.27
CA GLU A 35 -12.46 1.08 -20.16
C GLU A 35 -11.95 0.89 -18.73
N ALA A 36 -10.67 0.53 -18.62
CA ALA A 36 -9.97 0.42 -17.34
C ALA A 36 -9.82 1.81 -16.69
N GLU A 37 -9.90 1.83 -15.36
CA GLU A 37 -9.61 3.01 -14.56
C GLU A 37 -8.10 3.31 -14.57
N TYR A 38 -7.75 4.58 -14.35
CA TYR A 38 -6.37 4.94 -14.15
C TYR A 38 -5.87 4.39 -12.82
N THR A 39 -4.67 3.82 -12.86
CA THR A 39 -3.85 3.66 -11.66
C THR A 39 -3.08 4.95 -11.48
N THR A 40 -3.15 5.54 -10.30
CA THR A 40 -2.46 6.79 -9.96
C THR A 40 -1.36 6.53 -8.94
N ILE A 41 -0.25 7.26 -9.09
CA ILE A 41 0.89 7.26 -8.18
C ILE A 41 1.14 8.70 -7.77
N ASN A 42 1.12 8.95 -6.47
CA ASN A 42 1.44 10.25 -5.90
C ASN A 42 2.96 10.43 -5.85
N THR A 43 3.44 11.61 -6.22
CA THR A 43 4.87 11.96 -6.20
C THR A 43 5.08 13.31 -5.54
N ASP A 44 6.32 13.64 -5.22
CA ASP A 44 6.67 14.96 -4.66
C ASP A 44 6.49 16.11 -5.64
N GLU A 45 6.28 15.85 -6.94
CA GLU A 45 6.11 16.86 -7.99
C GLU A 45 4.66 16.97 -8.47
N GLY A 46 3.82 15.97 -8.17
CA GLY A 46 2.51 15.84 -8.80
C GLY A 46 1.96 14.43 -8.76
N ILE A 47 1.14 14.09 -9.76
CA ILE A 47 0.55 12.76 -9.93
C ILE A 47 0.94 12.20 -11.29
N ILE A 48 1.30 10.92 -11.29
CA ILE A 48 1.43 10.11 -12.50
C ILE A 48 0.24 9.17 -12.55
N GLY A 49 -0.50 9.17 -13.64
CA GLY A 49 -1.56 8.18 -13.87
C GLY A 49 -1.33 7.38 -15.13
N PHE A 50 -1.68 6.10 -15.11
CA PHE A 50 -1.58 5.26 -16.30
C PHE A 50 -2.70 4.21 -16.36
N ARG A 51 -3.01 3.77 -17.58
CA ARG A 51 -3.95 2.68 -17.84
C ARG A 51 -3.64 1.98 -19.15
N SER A 52 -4.00 0.71 -19.24
CA SER A 52 -4.00 -0.04 -20.50
C SER A 52 -5.42 -0.17 -21.02
N LEU A 53 -5.65 0.16 -22.28
CA LEU A 53 -6.97 0.08 -22.91
C LEU A 53 -6.88 -0.36 -24.38
N LEU A 54 -8.00 -0.81 -24.94
CA LEU A 54 -8.10 -1.23 -26.33
C LEU A 54 -8.77 -0.12 -27.16
N LYS A 55 -7.98 0.64 -27.94
CA LYS A 55 -8.51 1.66 -28.86
C LYS A 55 -8.99 1.00 -30.14
N GLN A 56 -10.18 1.41 -30.62
CA GLN A 56 -10.73 0.89 -31.87
C GLN A 56 -9.85 1.19 -33.09
N SER A 57 -9.14 2.32 -33.10
CA SER A 57 -8.31 2.76 -34.23
C SER A 57 -6.86 2.27 -34.17
N SER A 58 -6.33 2.04 -32.97
CA SER A 58 -4.89 1.88 -32.69
C SER A 58 -4.54 0.56 -32.00
N GLY A 59 -5.54 -0.22 -31.59
CA GLY A 59 -5.33 -1.45 -30.84
C GLY A 59 -5.00 -1.20 -29.35
N PRO A 60 -4.42 -2.20 -28.66
CA PRO A 60 -4.01 -2.06 -27.27
C PRO A 60 -3.04 -0.88 -27.11
N THR A 61 -3.32 0.00 -26.17
CA THR A 61 -2.56 1.22 -25.94
C THR A 61 -2.40 1.43 -24.44
N LEU A 62 -1.19 1.78 -24.02
CA LEU A 62 -0.89 2.29 -22.69
C LEU A 62 -0.95 3.81 -22.74
N GLU A 63 -1.82 4.40 -21.92
CA GLU A 63 -1.88 5.84 -21.69
C GLU A 63 -1.18 6.15 -20.38
N ILE A 64 -0.34 7.18 -20.37
CA ILE A 64 0.31 7.72 -19.17
C ILE A 64 0.06 9.22 -19.17
N PHE A 65 -0.39 9.80 -18.07
CA PHE A 65 -0.47 11.24 -17.88
C PHE A 65 0.35 11.69 -16.67
N VAL A 66 0.73 12.97 -16.70
CA VAL A 66 1.34 13.67 -15.57
C VAL A 66 0.54 14.94 -15.29
N ALA A 67 0.27 15.19 -14.03
CA ALA A 67 -0.31 16.41 -13.51
C ALA A 67 0.53 16.93 -12.35
N ASP A 68 0.52 18.23 -12.12
CA ASP A 68 1.32 18.86 -11.05
C ASP A 68 0.65 18.76 -9.66
N LYS A 69 1.18 19.50 -8.67
CA LYS A 69 0.64 19.56 -7.30
C LYS A 69 -0.75 20.16 -7.18
N ASP A 70 -1.13 20.95 -8.17
CA ASP A 70 -2.41 21.63 -8.25
C ASP A 70 -3.38 20.85 -9.15
N LEU A 71 -3.03 19.61 -9.51
CA LEU A 71 -3.80 18.76 -10.41
C LEU A 71 -4.02 19.41 -11.78
N GLU A 72 -3.16 20.34 -12.19
CA GLU A 72 -3.15 20.85 -13.55
C GLU A 72 -2.50 19.81 -14.46
N PHE A 73 -3.22 19.44 -15.52
CA PHE A 73 -2.70 18.49 -16.50
C PHE A 73 -1.48 19.09 -17.21
N GLU A 74 -0.34 18.40 -17.15
CA GLU A 74 0.86 18.83 -17.86
C GLU A 74 0.96 18.18 -19.24
N ARG A 75 0.85 16.84 -19.28
CA ARG A 75 1.18 16.04 -20.47
C ARG A 75 0.61 14.63 -20.41
N ALA A 76 0.52 14.00 -21.58
CA ALA A 76 0.21 12.59 -21.70
C ALA A 76 1.03 11.92 -22.81
N TYR A 77 1.21 10.61 -22.66
CA TYR A 77 1.92 9.73 -23.56
C TYR A 77 1.00 8.57 -23.94
N GLU A 78 1.06 8.18 -25.22
CA GLU A 78 0.41 6.99 -25.71
C GLU A 78 1.47 6.03 -26.26
N VAL A 79 1.51 4.82 -25.70
CA VAL A 79 2.44 3.78 -26.13
C VAL A 79 1.63 2.64 -26.73
N PRO A 80 1.76 2.36 -28.03
CA PRO A 80 1.15 1.19 -28.64
C PRO A 80 1.65 -0.09 -27.96
N LEU A 81 0.72 -0.96 -27.57
CA LEU A 81 1.01 -2.26 -27.00
C LEU A 81 0.68 -3.36 -28.01
N GLN A 82 1.42 -4.46 -27.96
CA GLN A 82 1.10 -5.64 -28.73
C GLN A 82 -0.12 -6.37 -28.15
N LEU A 83 -0.86 -7.08 -29.00
CA LEU A 83 -2.02 -7.88 -28.58
C LEU A 83 -1.61 -8.96 -27.56
N TYR A 84 -2.53 -9.24 -26.63
CA TYR A 84 -2.44 -10.30 -25.62
C TYR A 84 -1.40 -10.10 -24.51
N TYR A 85 -0.73 -8.96 -24.46
CA TYR A 85 0.05 -8.58 -23.30
C TYR A 85 -0.84 -8.08 -22.18
N SER A 86 -0.54 -8.52 -20.97
CA SER A 86 -1.16 -8.06 -19.74
C SER A 86 -0.10 -7.44 -18.84
N MET A 87 -0.46 -6.36 -18.14
CA MET A 87 0.43 -5.72 -17.18
C MET A 87 0.55 -6.59 -15.93
N VAL A 88 1.78 -6.89 -15.53
CA VAL A 88 2.11 -7.67 -14.32
C VAL A 88 2.19 -6.75 -13.11
N GLY A 89 2.76 -5.56 -13.28
CA GLY A 89 2.90 -4.58 -12.21
C GLY A 89 3.56 -3.30 -12.69
N TYR A 90 3.78 -2.39 -11.74
CA TYR A 90 4.44 -1.11 -11.97
C TYR A 90 5.40 -0.80 -10.82
N TYR A 91 6.41 0.02 -11.09
CA TYR A 91 7.34 0.50 -10.09
C TYR A 91 7.80 1.93 -10.44
N LEU A 92 7.87 2.82 -9.47
CA LEU A 92 8.38 4.18 -9.65
C LEU A 92 9.77 4.25 -9.00
N PHE A 93 10.78 4.61 -9.79
CA PHE A 93 12.16 4.76 -9.31
C PHE A 93 12.85 5.92 -10.03
N ASP A 94 13.52 6.78 -9.29
CA ASP A 94 14.26 7.94 -9.84
C ASP A 94 13.43 8.79 -10.82
N SER A 95 12.19 9.12 -10.45
CA SER A 95 11.21 9.86 -11.29
C SER A 95 10.87 9.18 -12.64
N LYS A 96 11.17 7.88 -12.79
CA LYS A 96 10.83 7.08 -13.97
C LYS A 96 9.81 6.01 -13.61
N LEU A 97 8.81 5.87 -14.47
CA LEU A 97 7.77 4.86 -14.32
C LEU A 97 8.19 3.60 -15.10
N TYR A 98 8.27 2.49 -14.40
CA TYR A 98 8.54 1.18 -14.95
C TYR A 98 7.26 0.35 -14.97
N LEU A 99 6.95 -0.27 -16.10
CA LEU A 99 5.74 -1.09 -16.29
C LEU A 99 6.12 -2.43 -16.92
N LEU A 100 5.82 -3.52 -16.22
CA LEU A 100 6.17 -4.87 -16.66
C LEU A 100 4.97 -5.53 -17.32
N PHE A 101 5.16 -6.07 -18.52
CA PHE A 101 4.13 -6.75 -19.28
C PHE A 101 4.53 -8.20 -19.59
N GLU A 102 3.53 -9.07 -19.62
CA GLU A 102 3.69 -10.49 -19.92
C GLU A 102 2.58 -10.94 -20.88
N LYS A 103 2.97 -11.74 -21.87
CA LYS A 103 2.09 -12.49 -22.78
C LYS A 103 2.39 -13.97 -22.61
N LYS A 104 1.37 -14.74 -22.22
CA LYS A 104 1.48 -16.20 -22.08
C LYS A 104 0.90 -16.85 -23.32
N ASP A 105 1.75 -17.38 -24.19
CA ASP A 105 1.33 -18.26 -25.27
C ASP A 105 1.45 -19.73 -24.85
N LEU A 106 0.95 -20.66 -25.68
CA LEU A 106 0.98 -22.10 -25.39
C LEU A 106 2.40 -22.69 -25.37
N SER A 107 3.35 -22.07 -26.06
CA SER A 107 4.72 -22.58 -26.23
C SER A 107 5.79 -21.76 -25.50
N GLU A 108 5.61 -20.45 -25.41
CA GLU A 108 6.61 -19.53 -24.84
C GLU A 108 5.90 -18.35 -24.17
N THR A 109 6.50 -17.83 -23.10
CA THR A 109 6.04 -16.60 -22.44
C THR A 109 6.94 -15.44 -22.86
N SER A 110 6.36 -14.42 -23.47
CA SER A 110 7.07 -13.20 -23.86
C SER A 110 6.86 -12.09 -22.84
N ARG A 111 7.94 -11.37 -22.51
CA ARG A 111 7.92 -10.33 -21.48
C ARG A 111 8.68 -9.10 -21.96
N PHE A 112 8.20 -7.92 -21.59
CA PHE A 112 8.94 -6.69 -21.77
C PHE A 112 8.68 -5.70 -20.64
N LEU A 113 9.62 -4.80 -20.44
CA LEU A 113 9.52 -3.68 -19.52
C LEU A 113 9.44 -2.38 -20.31
N ILE A 114 8.52 -1.51 -19.95
CA ILE A 114 8.50 -0.11 -20.40
C ILE A 114 9.16 0.74 -19.32
N GLU A 115 10.17 1.52 -19.68
CA GLU A 115 10.70 2.64 -18.89
C GLU A 115 10.14 3.93 -19.50
N ALA A 116 9.35 4.67 -18.73
CA ALA A 116 8.88 6.00 -19.09
C ALA A 116 9.63 7.04 -18.24
N ASP A 117 10.57 7.72 -18.88
CA ASP A 117 11.27 8.87 -18.33
C ASP A 117 10.42 10.13 -18.59
N LEU A 118 9.66 10.50 -17.57
CA LEU A 118 8.66 11.56 -17.66
C LEU A 118 9.30 12.95 -17.69
N LYS A 119 10.51 13.08 -17.14
CA LYS A 119 11.29 14.32 -17.16
C LYS A 119 11.96 14.54 -18.53
N GLU A 120 12.65 13.53 -19.05
CA GLU A 120 13.31 13.59 -20.37
C GLU A 120 12.35 13.34 -21.55
N GLN A 121 11.09 13.04 -21.27
CA GLN A 121 10.06 12.70 -22.27
C GLN A 121 10.45 11.53 -23.17
N ARG A 122 11.10 10.52 -22.59
CA ARG A 122 11.62 9.37 -23.33
C ARG A 122 10.98 8.10 -22.84
N ILE A 123 10.47 7.31 -23.78
CA ILE A 123 9.94 5.98 -23.51
C ILE A 123 10.87 4.95 -24.14
N ARG A 124 11.27 3.95 -23.36
CA ARG A 124 12.08 2.82 -23.81
C ARG A 124 11.35 1.52 -23.52
N GLN A 125 11.54 0.53 -24.39
CA GLN A 125 11.06 -0.82 -24.18
C GLN A 125 12.24 -1.78 -24.13
N TYR A 126 12.22 -2.68 -23.16
CA TYR A 126 13.25 -3.69 -22.93
C TYR A 126 12.63 -5.07 -23.02
N PRO A 127 12.90 -5.86 -24.08
CA PRO A 127 12.48 -7.26 -24.12
C PRO A 127 13.25 -8.06 -23.05
N ILE A 128 12.58 -8.98 -22.38
CA ILE A 128 13.15 -9.84 -21.34
C ILE A 128 13.15 -11.28 -21.85
N ASP A 129 14.07 -11.57 -22.76
CA ASP A 129 14.11 -12.85 -23.49
C ASP A 129 14.73 -13.99 -22.65
N LYS A 130 15.66 -13.66 -21.76
CA LYS A 130 16.43 -14.63 -20.96
C LYS A 130 15.89 -14.73 -19.53
N LEU A 131 14.60 -15.04 -19.37
CA LEU A 131 14.03 -15.27 -18.04
C LEU A 131 13.68 -16.75 -17.87
N THR A 132 13.96 -17.32 -16.70
CA THR A 132 13.50 -18.66 -16.36
C THR A 132 11.97 -18.69 -16.41
N GLU A 133 11.40 -19.74 -16.99
CA GLU A 133 9.96 -19.86 -17.07
C GLU A 133 9.36 -20.03 -15.67
N MET A 134 8.64 -19.00 -15.22
CA MET A 134 8.12 -18.88 -13.87
C MET A 134 6.77 -18.17 -13.89
N SER A 135 5.96 -18.37 -12.86
CA SER A 135 4.82 -17.49 -12.65
C SER A 135 5.31 -16.18 -12.06
N LEU A 136 5.47 -15.16 -12.91
CA LEU A 136 5.87 -13.82 -12.50
C LEU A 136 4.82 -13.19 -11.57
N LYS A 137 5.26 -12.49 -10.53
CA LYS A 137 4.40 -11.94 -9.47
C LYS A 137 4.62 -10.46 -9.22
N ASN A 138 5.88 -10.03 -9.16
CA ASN A 138 6.21 -8.65 -8.84
C ASN A 138 7.61 -8.32 -9.38
N PHE A 139 8.01 -7.07 -9.31
CA PHE A 139 9.38 -6.66 -9.56
C PHE A 139 9.75 -5.44 -8.73
N LEU A 140 11.05 -5.17 -8.69
CA LEU A 140 11.68 -4.03 -8.03
C LEU A 140 12.76 -3.49 -8.97
N VAL A 141 12.93 -2.18 -9.04
CA VAL A 141 14.01 -1.55 -9.82
C VAL A 141 15.10 -1.10 -8.87
N VAL A 142 16.35 -1.42 -9.20
CA VAL A 142 17.55 -1.05 -8.44
C VAL A 142 18.58 -0.51 -9.42
N GLY A 143 18.74 0.82 -9.47
CA GLY A 143 19.62 1.47 -10.45
C GLY A 143 19.17 1.20 -11.89
N ARG A 144 20.03 0.58 -12.71
CA ARG A 144 19.72 0.16 -14.10
C ARG A 144 19.38 -1.32 -14.22
N LYS A 145 19.04 -1.98 -13.10
CA LYS A 145 18.68 -3.39 -13.07
C LYS A 145 17.30 -3.59 -12.47
N VAL A 146 16.68 -4.71 -12.79
CA VAL A 146 15.32 -5.06 -12.37
C VAL A 146 15.33 -6.42 -11.71
N VAL A 147 14.95 -6.46 -10.44
CA VAL A 147 14.74 -7.69 -9.69
C VAL A 147 13.34 -8.20 -10.00
N LEU A 148 13.26 -9.27 -10.78
CA LEU A 148 12.02 -9.95 -11.17
C LEU A 148 11.71 -11.05 -10.17
N GLN A 149 10.51 -11.02 -9.57
CA GLN A 149 10.04 -12.01 -8.62
C GLN A 149 8.98 -12.90 -9.25
N GLY A 150 9.20 -14.21 -9.19
CA GLY A 150 8.20 -15.20 -9.54
C GLY A 150 8.24 -16.44 -8.66
N THR A 151 7.47 -17.44 -9.07
CA THR A 151 7.41 -18.74 -8.41
C THR A 151 7.60 -19.85 -9.42
N LEU A 152 8.47 -20.81 -9.09
CA LEU A 152 8.72 -22.05 -9.82
C LEU A 152 8.53 -23.21 -8.86
N ASP A 153 7.62 -24.15 -9.17
CA ASP A 153 7.32 -25.32 -8.34
C ASP A 153 7.14 -25.01 -6.84
N GLN A 154 6.27 -24.02 -6.55
CA GLN A 154 5.98 -23.53 -5.19
C GLN A 154 7.15 -22.87 -4.45
N SER A 155 8.30 -22.75 -5.09
CA SER A 155 9.48 -22.06 -4.56
C SER A 155 9.58 -20.66 -5.15
N PRO A 156 9.90 -19.63 -4.35
CA PRO A 156 10.16 -18.31 -4.89
C PRO A 156 11.49 -18.33 -5.65
N ILE A 157 11.53 -17.60 -6.75
CA ILE A 157 12.74 -17.34 -7.52
C ILE A 157 12.82 -15.84 -7.78
N LEU A 158 14.01 -15.28 -7.59
CA LEU A 158 14.33 -13.91 -7.97
C LEU A 158 15.40 -13.93 -9.05
N GLN A 159 15.21 -13.14 -10.10
CA GLN A 159 16.22 -12.96 -11.13
C GLN A 159 16.46 -11.47 -11.35
N LEU A 160 17.72 -11.08 -11.42
CA LEU A 160 18.15 -9.71 -11.70
C LEU A 160 18.39 -9.57 -13.20
N PHE A 161 17.62 -8.69 -13.84
CA PHE A 161 17.71 -8.37 -15.26
C PHE A 161 18.40 -7.01 -15.45
N ASP A 162 19.44 -6.97 -16.27
CA ASP A 162 20.19 -5.75 -16.56
C ASP A 162 19.64 -5.04 -17.80
N LEU A 163 19.22 -3.77 -17.65
CA LEU A 163 18.60 -2.99 -18.72
C LEU A 163 19.59 -2.55 -19.80
N GLN A 164 20.90 -2.61 -19.55
CA GLN A 164 21.94 -2.17 -20.47
C GLN A 164 22.36 -3.28 -21.44
N ASN A 165 22.58 -4.49 -20.95
CA ASN A 165 23.06 -5.61 -21.78
C ASN A 165 22.01 -6.72 -22.00
N GLY A 166 20.86 -6.67 -21.30
CA GLY A 166 19.79 -7.66 -21.41
C GLY A 166 20.13 -9.01 -20.79
N GLU A 167 21.15 -9.08 -19.93
CA GLU A 167 21.51 -10.29 -19.20
C GLU A 167 20.65 -10.48 -17.96
N THR A 168 20.48 -11.74 -17.58
CA THR A 168 19.71 -12.12 -16.40
C THR A 168 20.54 -13.07 -15.55
N ILE A 169 20.59 -12.82 -14.24
CA ILE A 169 21.19 -13.74 -13.27
C ILE A 169 20.16 -14.15 -12.23
N THR A 170 20.27 -15.37 -11.70
CA THR A 170 19.40 -15.84 -10.60
C THR A 170 20.03 -15.48 -9.27
N LEU A 171 19.25 -14.85 -8.38
CA LEU A 171 19.75 -14.50 -7.04
C LEU A 171 19.89 -15.77 -6.17
N PRO A 172 21.02 -15.95 -5.47
CA PRO A 172 21.23 -17.09 -4.59
C PRO A 172 20.40 -16.95 -3.29
N GLY A 173 20.22 -18.07 -2.58
CA GLY A 173 19.66 -18.04 -1.22
C GLY A 173 18.15 -17.77 -1.10
N ILE A 174 17.39 -17.79 -2.21
CA ILE A 174 15.92 -17.57 -2.17
C ILE A 174 15.12 -18.85 -2.38
N PHE A 175 15.68 -19.86 -3.05
CA PHE A 175 14.94 -21.03 -3.54
C PHE A 175 14.66 -22.05 -2.42
N PHE A 176 13.64 -21.77 -1.60
CA PHE A 176 13.16 -22.65 -0.55
C PHE A 176 11.74 -23.16 -0.86
N TYR A 177 11.54 -24.47 -0.69
CA TYR A 177 10.23 -25.10 -0.90
C TYR A 177 9.17 -24.50 0.04
N ASN A 178 8.00 -24.16 -0.50
CA ASN A 178 6.90 -23.50 0.22
C ASN A 178 7.26 -22.19 0.92
N ALA A 179 8.37 -21.55 0.55
CA ALA A 179 8.66 -20.21 1.03
C ALA A 179 7.89 -19.15 0.26
N LYS A 180 7.75 -17.98 0.88
CA LYS A 180 7.06 -16.84 0.28
C LYS A 180 7.88 -15.58 0.50
N VAL A 181 8.19 -14.88 -0.59
CA VAL A 181 8.68 -13.51 -0.51
C VAL A 181 7.53 -12.63 -0.04
N LEU A 182 7.70 -12.03 1.14
CA LEU A 182 6.73 -11.13 1.76
C LEU A 182 6.87 -9.72 1.21
N LYS A 183 8.11 -9.25 1.05
CA LYS A 183 8.40 -7.89 0.60
C LYS A 183 9.75 -7.84 -0.13
N LEU A 184 9.79 -7.07 -1.21
CA LEU A 184 11.00 -6.53 -1.79
C LEU A 184 11.08 -5.05 -1.41
N HIS A 185 12.25 -4.59 -0.99
CA HIS A 185 12.47 -3.20 -0.59
C HIS A 185 13.84 -2.74 -1.06
N HIS A 186 13.87 -1.57 -1.69
CA HIS A 186 15.10 -0.86 -2.02
C HIS A 186 14.91 0.57 -1.54
N ASP A 187 15.92 1.09 -0.84
CA ASP A 187 16.01 2.52 -0.58
C ASP A 187 16.96 3.12 -1.61
N ARG A 188 16.57 4.28 -2.17
CA ARG A 188 17.35 4.96 -3.21
C ARG A 188 18.76 5.32 -2.72
N GLU A 189 18.92 5.60 -1.43
CA GLU A 189 20.21 5.98 -0.84
C GLU A 189 21.12 4.79 -0.57
N LEU A 190 20.59 3.56 -0.68
CA LEU A 190 21.31 2.33 -0.37
C LEU A 190 21.73 1.58 -1.63
N ASP A 191 23.00 1.15 -1.65
CA ASP A 191 23.57 0.32 -2.71
C ASP A 191 23.22 -1.18 -2.58
N TYR A 192 22.16 -1.48 -1.85
CA TYR A 192 21.66 -2.83 -1.65
C TYR A 192 20.14 -2.84 -1.54
N PHE A 193 19.53 -3.97 -1.88
CA PHE A 193 18.10 -4.18 -1.68
C PHE A 193 17.85 -5.39 -0.79
N ASN A 194 16.68 -5.36 -0.16
CA ASN A 194 16.25 -6.27 0.87
C ASN A 194 15.09 -7.13 0.40
N VAL A 195 15.18 -8.42 0.73
CA VAL A 195 14.18 -9.45 0.47
C VAL A 195 13.73 -10.02 1.80
N LEU A 196 12.49 -9.72 2.18
CA LEU A 196 11.86 -10.32 3.33
C LEU A 196 11.20 -11.63 2.92
N ILE A 197 11.68 -12.75 3.43
CA ILE A 197 11.18 -14.08 3.09
C ILE A 197 10.62 -14.79 4.31
N ARG A 198 9.50 -15.50 4.12
CA ARG A 198 8.94 -16.44 5.09
C ARG A 198 9.23 -17.85 4.61
N LYS A 199 9.92 -18.66 5.43
CA LYS A 199 10.25 -20.06 5.13
C LYS A 199 9.59 -21.00 6.13
N GLU A 200 9.09 -22.14 5.66
CA GLU A 200 8.63 -23.21 6.55
C GLU A 200 9.84 -24.02 7.02
N VAL A 201 9.97 -24.21 8.34
CA VAL A 201 11.05 -24.99 8.94
C VAL A 201 10.58 -26.44 9.18
N ILE A 202 9.72 -26.65 10.17
CA ILE A 202 9.15 -27.96 10.49
C ILE A 202 7.75 -27.81 11.07
N ASN A 203 6.83 -28.72 10.75
CA ASN A 203 5.47 -28.75 11.31
C ASN A 203 4.70 -27.43 11.18
N LYS A 204 4.78 -26.74 10.02
CA LYS A 204 4.17 -25.42 9.80
C LYS A 204 4.61 -24.35 10.79
N VAL A 205 5.82 -24.48 11.32
CA VAL A 205 6.53 -23.38 11.99
C VAL A 205 7.23 -22.60 10.89
N TYR A 206 7.01 -21.30 10.88
CA TYR A 206 7.59 -20.41 9.88
C TYR A 206 8.60 -19.49 10.54
N GLU A 207 9.73 -19.34 9.88
CA GLU A 207 10.72 -18.31 10.19
C GLU A 207 10.62 -17.21 9.15
N VAL A 208 11.00 -16.01 9.57
CA VAL A 208 11.13 -14.86 8.69
C VAL A 208 12.61 -14.50 8.62
N SER A 209 13.14 -14.33 7.42
CA SER A 209 14.53 -13.92 7.18
C SER A 209 14.55 -12.64 6.34
N LEU A 210 15.47 -11.74 6.67
CA LEU A 210 15.83 -10.58 5.87
C LEU A 210 17.11 -10.93 5.10
N ILE A 211 17.01 -11.00 3.78
CA ILE A 211 18.12 -11.31 2.90
C ILE A 211 18.47 -10.05 2.10
N SER A 212 19.69 -9.57 2.25
CA SER A 212 20.20 -8.35 1.61
C SER A 212 21.14 -8.69 0.46
N PHE A 213 20.96 -8.05 -0.68
CA PHE A 213 21.78 -8.22 -1.87
C PHE A 213 22.32 -6.87 -2.35
N ASP A 214 23.55 -6.84 -2.85
CA ASP A 214 24.05 -5.64 -3.54
C ASP A 214 23.31 -5.43 -4.87
N THR A 215 23.55 -4.28 -5.51
CA THR A 215 22.94 -3.97 -6.81
C THR A 215 23.38 -4.89 -7.96
N ASP A 216 24.38 -5.76 -7.76
CA ASP A 216 24.83 -6.78 -8.70
C ASP A 216 24.25 -8.17 -8.40
N GLY A 217 23.45 -8.29 -7.35
CA GLY A 217 22.78 -9.53 -6.96
C GLY A 217 23.64 -10.48 -6.10
N ASN A 218 24.78 -10.02 -5.59
CA ASN A 218 25.57 -10.79 -4.63
C ASN A 218 24.93 -10.71 -3.25
N LEU A 219 24.88 -11.85 -2.55
CA LEU A 219 24.37 -11.93 -1.19
C LEU A 219 25.32 -11.19 -0.23
N ILE A 220 24.82 -10.15 0.43
CA ILE A 220 25.54 -9.40 1.47
C ILE A 220 25.27 -10.03 2.84
N ARG A 221 24.00 -10.30 3.14
CA ARG A 221 23.55 -10.66 4.49
C ARG A 221 22.30 -11.52 4.47
N ASP A 222 22.18 -12.46 5.40
CA ASP A 222 20.96 -13.22 5.69
C ASP A 222 20.76 -13.23 7.21
N VAL A 223 19.78 -12.44 7.68
CA VAL A 223 19.42 -12.35 9.09
C VAL A 223 18.09 -13.06 9.30
N THR A 224 18.11 -14.17 10.05
CA THR A 224 16.87 -14.81 10.49
C THR A 224 16.36 -14.12 11.75
N MET A 225 15.08 -13.75 11.74
CA MET A 225 14.47 -13.03 12.85
C MET A 225 14.40 -13.91 14.08
N ASP A 226 14.60 -13.28 15.23
CA ASP A 226 14.45 -13.96 16.51
C ASP A 226 13.05 -14.55 16.64
N ASN A 227 13.00 -15.79 17.10
CA ASN A 227 11.74 -16.47 17.34
C ASN A 227 10.98 -15.77 18.46
N LEU A 228 9.66 -15.67 18.28
CA LEU A 228 8.76 -15.26 19.34
C LEU A 228 8.97 -16.20 20.53
N GLU A 229 9.20 -15.65 21.73
CA GLU A 229 9.51 -16.43 22.95
C GLU A 229 8.46 -17.55 23.21
N GLU A 230 7.22 -17.36 22.74
CA GLU A 230 6.16 -18.34 22.83
C GLU A 230 6.02 -19.19 21.55
N LYS A 231 6.15 -20.53 21.71
CA LYS A 231 6.00 -21.58 20.68
C LYS A 231 4.69 -21.56 19.84
N ASN A 232 3.73 -20.68 20.13
CA ASN A 232 2.45 -20.59 19.42
C ASN A 232 2.15 -19.18 18.89
N MET A 233 3.11 -18.26 18.92
CA MET A 233 2.99 -16.95 18.29
C MET A 233 3.62 -16.98 16.90
N GLU A 234 3.10 -16.16 15.98
CA GLU A 234 3.68 -15.94 14.66
C GLU A 234 3.66 -14.45 14.29
N TYR A 235 4.65 -14.02 13.53
CA TYR A 235 4.62 -12.76 12.79
C TYR A 235 3.54 -12.88 11.71
N MET A 236 2.62 -11.91 11.64
CA MET A 236 1.47 -11.95 10.73
C MET A 236 1.73 -11.08 9.50
N GLU A 237 1.88 -9.78 9.69
CA GLU A 237 2.21 -8.81 8.65
C GLU A 237 3.43 -8.00 9.07
N SER A 238 4.20 -7.50 8.11
CA SER A 238 5.45 -6.79 8.40
C SER A 238 5.73 -5.78 7.30
N MET A 239 6.07 -4.57 7.72
CA MET A 239 6.57 -3.48 6.91
C MET A 239 8.05 -3.32 7.22
N LEU A 240 8.83 -3.09 6.18
CA LEU A 240 10.27 -2.87 6.26
C LEU A 240 10.55 -1.45 5.79
N SER A 241 11.33 -0.72 6.57
CA SER A 241 11.87 0.60 6.24
C SER A 241 13.32 0.70 6.72
N SER A 242 14.06 1.66 6.21
CA SER A 242 15.34 2.10 6.76
C SER A 242 15.13 3.33 7.63
N ASP A 243 15.89 3.49 8.71
CA ASP A 243 15.94 4.73 9.49
C ASP A 243 17.07 5.66 9.03
N ASP A 244 17.21 6.82 9.68
CA ASP A 244 18.20 7.85 9.34
C ASP A 244 19.66 7.36 9.49
N ASP A 245 19.89 6.32 10.30
CA ASP A 245 21.19 5.67 10.49
C ASP A 245 21.37 4.46 9.54
N PHE A 246 20.49 4.32 8.54
CA PHE A 246 20.42 3.22 7.58
C PHE A 246 20.20 1.83 8.20
N GLN A 247 19.72 1.76 9.44
CA GLN A 247 19.36 0.51 10.08
C GLN A 247 17.99 0.06 9.57
N GLU A 248 17.81 -1.25 9.43
CA GLU A 248 16.53 -1.76 8.98
C GLU A 248 15.56 -1.91 10.14
N VAL A 249 14.46 -1.16 10.06
CA VAL A 249 13.37 -1.23 11.02
C VAL A 249 12.22 -2.02 10.41
N LEU A 250 11.93 -3.16 11.03
CA LEU A 250 10.78 -3.96 10.72
C LEU A 250 9.67 -3.71 11.73
N VAL A 251 8.53 -3.22 11.27
CA VAL A 251 7.35 -3.02 12.09
C VAL A 251 6.24 -3.93 11.60
N GLY A 252 5.63 -4.67 12.51
CA GLY A 252 4.61 -5.62 12.09
C GLY A 252 3.65 -6.02 13.19
N THR A 253 2.73 -6.90 12.83
CA THR A 253 1.74 -7.47 13.72
C THR A 253 2.14 -8.88 14.13
N TYR A 254 1.85 -9.27 15.37
CA TYR A 254 2.01 -10.64 15.84
C TYR A 254 0.74 -11.17 16.47
N GLY A 255 0.57 -12.50 16.42
CA GLY A 255 -0.65 -13.14 16.89
C GLY A 255 -0.51 -14.63 17.13
N GLN A 256 -1.59 -15.22 17.66
CA GLN A 256 -1.61 -16.65 17.96
C GLN A 256 -1.86 -17.48 16.69
N ARG A 257 -0.95 -18.43 16.46
CA ARG A 257 -0.98 -19.39 15.34
C ARG A 257 -2.35 -20.06 15.20
N LYS A 258 -2.84 -20.17 13.96
CA LYS A 258 -4.14 -20.80 13.56
C LYS A 258 -5.42 -20.12 14.07
N ARG A 259 -5.33 -19.13 14.95
CA ARG A 259 -6.53 -18.42 15.45
C ARG A 259 -6.71 -17.04 14.83
N SER A 260 -5.73 -16.58 14.04
CA SER A 260 -5.67 -15.23 13.47
C SER A 260 -6.00 -14.16 14.53
N ALA A 261 -5.67 -14.45 15.78
CA ALA A 261 -5.95 -13.58 16.89
C ALA A 261 -4.77 -12.62 16.97
N PHE A 262 -5.03 -11.37 16.63
CA PHE A 262 -4.08 -10.27 16.73
C PHE A 262 -3.81 -9.94 18.20
N TYR A 263 -2.54 -9.97 18.63
CA TYR A 263 -2.14 -9.70 20.03
C TYR A 263 -1.53 -8.31 20.19
N GLY A 264 -0.84 -7.82 19.17
CA GLY A 264 -0.16 -6.54 19.24
C GLY A 264 0.80 -6.33 18.08
N TYR A 265 1.63 -5.32 18.21
CA TYR A 265 2.64 -4.95 17.23
C TYR A 265 4.04 -5.25 17.74
N TYR A 266 4.97 -5.50 16.84
CA TYR A 266 6.37 -5.64 17.16
C TYR A 266 7.18 -4.64 16.34
N GLN A 267 8.34 -4.26 16.87
CA GLN A 267 9.35 -3.50 16.17
C GLN A 267 10.66 -4.25 16.33
N ASN A 268 11.32 -4.57 15.23
CA ASN A 268 12.66 -5.14 15.21
C ASN A 268 13.59 -4.19 14.48
N THR A 269 14.61 -3.69 15.15
CA THR A 269 15.68 -2.93 14.49
C THR A 269 16.84 -3.90 14.23
N ILE A 270 17.31 -3.94 13.00
CA ILE A 270 18.38 -4.81 12.53
C ILE A 270 19.56 -3.92 12.15
N GLU A 271 20.68 -4.10 12.85
CA GLU A 271 21.94 -3.40 12.60
C GLU A 271 22.71 -4.04 11.44
N ASP A 272 23.71 -3.33 10.90
CA ASP A 272 24.54 -3.77 9.76
C ASP A 272 25.14 -5.17 9.95
N PHE A 273 25.60 -5.48 11.17
CA PHE A 273 26.22 -6.76 11.51
C PHE A 273 25.21 -7.85 11.88
N GLY A 274 23.91 -7.60 11.70
CA GLY A 274 22.82 -8.53 12.01
C GLY A 274 22.41 -8.57 13.49
N GLY A 275 22.91 -7.63 14.30
CA GLY A 275 22.41 -7.40 15.65
C GLY A 275 20.92 -7.03 15.61
N GLN A 276 20.11 -7.60 16.49
CA GLN A 276 18.66 -7.40 16.52
C GLN A 276 18.22 -6.79 17.85
N SER A 277 17.41 -5.75 17.79
CA SER A 277 16.70 -5.16 18.93
C SER A 277 15.20 -5.29 18.73
N LEU A 278 14.64 -6.40 19.23
CA LEU A 278 13.22 -6.73 19.13
C LEU A 278 12.41 -6.22 20.33
N LYS A 279 11.36 -5.47 20.05
CA LYS A 279 10.41 -4.93 21.04
C LYS A 279 8.99 -5.34 20.69
N PHE A 280 8.22 -5.71 21.72
CA PHE A 280 6.81 -6.09 21.58
C PHE A 280 5.89 -5.11 22.31
N PHE A 281 4.80 -4.75 21.65
CA PHE A 281 3.75 -3.88 22.16
C PHE A 281 2.43 -4.65 22.15
N ASN A 282 1.96 -5.08 23.33
CA ASN A 282 0.65 -5.73 23.40
C ASN A 282 -0.44 -4.69 23.22
N LEU A 283 -1.54 -5.08 22.58
CA LEU A 283 -2.67 -4.18 22.33
C LEU A 283 -3.27 -3.63 23.64
N HIS A 284 -3.17 -4.39 24.73
CA HIS A 284 -3.61 -4.01 26.06
C HIS A 284 -2.78 -2.91 26.73
N ASP A 285 -1.55 -2.69 26.26
CA ASP A 285 -0.64 -1.70 26.83
C ASP A 285 -0.91 -0.27 26.28
N PHE A 286 -1.73 -0.12 25.24
CA PHE A 286 -2.02 1.20 24.66
C PHE A 286 -2.93 2.06 25.56
N PRO A 287 -2.64 3.37 25.72
CA PRO A 287 -3.26 4.24 26.73
C PRO A 287 -4.79 4.42 26.60
N ASN A 288 -5.41 4.05 25.48
CA ASN A 288 -6.84 4.20 25.24
C ASN A 288 -7.55 2.90 24.85
N PHE A 289 -6.85 1.75 24.94
CA PHE A 289 -7.38 0.49 24.40
C PHE A 289 -8.74 0.10 24.99
N TYR A 290 -9.03 0.46 26.24
CA TYR A 290 -10.26 0.05 26.93
C TYR A 290 -11.39 1.09 26.88
N ASN A 291 -11.27 2.17 26.11
CA ASN A 291 -12.25 3.25 26.10
C ASN A 291 -13.62 2.82 25.54
N TYR A 292 -13.67 1.70 24.81
CA TYR A 292 -14.92 1.07 24.35
C TYR A 292 -15.71 0.40 25.49
N LEU A 293 -15.11 0.21 26.67
CA LEU A 293 -15.76 -0.40 27.83
C LEU A 293 -16.19 0.67 28.84
N PRO A 294 -17.35 0.49 29.50
CA PRO A 294 -17.70 1.28 30.68
C PRO A 294 -16.57 1.25 31.73
N GLU A 295 -16.30 2.39 32.35
CA GLU A 295 -15.15 2.62 33.25
C GLU A 295 -14.97 1.52 34.31
N ARG A 296 -16.07 1.08 34.95
CA ARG A 296 -16.06 0.01 35.96
C ARG A 296 -15.62 -1.35 35.38
N LYS A 297 -15.97 -1.66 34.13
CA LYS A 297 -15.57 -2.90 33.44
C LYS A 297 -14.11 -2.81 33.00
N ALA A 298 -13.69 -1.68 32.43
CA ALA A 298 -12.30 -1.41 32.08
C ALA A 298 -11.37 -1.54 33.29
N ALA A 299 -11.71 -0.92 34.42
CA ALA A 299 -10.92 -0.98 35.66
C ALA A 299 -10.81 -2.40 36.24
N LYS A 300 -11.89 -3.19 36.21
CA LYS A 300 -11.85 -4.61 36.63
C LYS A 300 -10.98 -5.46 35.71
N LEU A 301 -11.02 -5.20 34.41
CA LEU A 301 -10.23 -5.93 33.42
C LEU A 301 -8.74 -5.59 33.57
N LYS A 302 -8.36 -4.30 33.64
CA LYS A 302 -6.99 -3.85 33.92
C LYS A 302 -6.42 -4.51 35.17
N LYS A 303 -7.12 -4.43 36.31
CA LYS A 303 -6.71 -5.08 37.57
C LYS A 303 -6.53 -6.60 37.46
N ARG A 304 -7.34 -7.29 36.64
CA ARG A 304 -7.18 -8.73 36.40
C ARG A 304 -5.94 -9.05 35.57
N LEU A 305 -5.62 -8.20 34.59
CA LEU A 305 -4.46 -8.35 33.72
C LEU A 305 -3.16 -8.04 34.49
N ASP A 306 -3.13 -6.97 35.28
CA ASP A 306 -1.99 -6.60 36.14
C ASP A 306 -1.64 -7.73 37.12
N ARG A 307 -2.67 -8.34 37.74
CA ARG A 307 -2.49 -9.51 38.63
C ARG A 307 -1.92 -10.73 37.92
N LYS A 308 -2.23 -10.93 36.64
CA LYS A 308 -1.69 -12.05 35.85
C LYS A 308 -0.25 -11.78 35.41
N LYS A 309 0.05 -10.54 35.00
CA LYS A 309 1.40 -10.07 34.64
C LYS A 309 2.37 -10.23 35.80
N ASN A 310 1.97 -9.81 37.00
CA ASN A 310 2.80 -9.93 38.22
C ASN A 310 3.06 -11.38 38.66
N ASN A 311 2.23 -12.34 38.21
CA ASN A 311 2.40 -13.76 38.52
C ASN A 311 3.27 -14.51 37.49
N GLY A 312 3.99 -13.80 36.61
CA GLY A 312 4.88 -14.39 35.61
C GLY A 312 4.18 -15.23 34.54
N LYS A 313 2.84 -15.15 34.43
CA LYS A 313 2.07 -15.82 33.40
C LYS A 313 1.75 -14.81 32.31
N MET A 314 2.44 -14.88 31.17
CA MET A 314 2.00 -14.17 29.98
C MET A 314 0.57 -14.59 29.61
N LEU A 315 -0.19 -13.59 29.20
CA LEU A 315 -1.63 -13.67 29.03
C LEU A 315 -1.97 -14.55 27.83
N LYS A 316 -2.29 -15.83 28.05
CA LYS A 316 -3.07 -16.63 27.08
C LYS A 316 -4.49 -16.07 26.99
N ASN A 317 -4.69 -15.00 26.24
CA ASN A 317 -6.01 -14.39 26.08
C ASN A 317 -6.72 -14.98 24.86
N GLY A 318 -7.24 -16.20 25.03
CA GLY A 318 -8.31 -16.76 24.19
C GLY A 318 -9.70 -16.16 24.45
N ILE A 319 -9.82 -14.94 24.99
CA ILE A 319 -11.11 -14.33 25.39
C ILE A 319 -11.34 -12.93 24.76
N LEU A 320 -10.49 -12.51 23.83
CA LEU A 320 -10.87 -11.49 22.84
C LEU A 320 -10.77 -12.13 21.46
N THR A 321 -11.55 -13.20 21.26
CA THR A 321 -11.97 -13.54 19.90
C THR A 321 -12.70 -12.32 19.32
N LEU A 322 -12.41 -12.01 18.05
CA LEU A 322 -13.05 -10.97 17.23
C LEU A 322 -14.60 -10.94 17.29
N ASN A 323 -15.26 -11.90 17.94
CA ASN A 323 -16.69 -11.89 18.18
C ASN A 323 -17.17 -10.72 19.06
N SER A 324 -16.31 -10.07 19.83
CA SER A 324 -16.68 -8.84 20.57
C SER A 324 -16.48 -7.54 19.77
N ILE A 325 -15.80 -7.61 18.62
CA ILE A 325 -15.69 -6.52 17.64
C ILE A 325 -16.67 -6.76 16.46
N LYS A 326 -17.57 -7.75 16.55
CA LYS A 326 -18.62 -7.96 15.54
C LYS A 326 -19.78 -6.97 15.61
N ASN A 327 -19.89 -6.17 16.68
CA ASN A 327 -20.85 -5.07 16.78
C ASN A 327 -20.16 -3.70 16.93
N GLY A 328 -18.91 -3.62 16.49
CA GLY A 328 -18.15 -2.38 16.38
C GLY A 328 -18.09 -1.89 14.94
N GLN A 329 -19.18 -2.04 14.18
CA GLN A 329 -19.46 -1.09 13.11
C GLN A 329 -19.64 0.27 13.79
N THR A 330 -18.54 0.95 14.04
CA THR A 330 -18.52 2.33 13.60
C THR A 330 -18.58 2.19 12.09
N GLU A 331 -19.79 2.28 11.53
CA GLU A 331 -19.93 3.17 10.39
C GLU A 331 -19.19 4.43 10.82
N ILE A 332 -17.93 4.56 10.37
CA ILE A 332 -17.48 5.88 9.98
C ILE A 332 -18.57 6.27 9.03
N ASP A 333 -19.46 7.12 9.52
CA ASP A 333 -20.55 7.68 8.77
C ASP A 333 -19.95 7.94 7.40
N ASN A 334 -20.45 7.22 6.39
CA ASN A 334 -20.15 7.54 5.01
C ASN A 334 -20.83 8.90 4.82
N GLN A 335 -20.28 9.94 5.43
CA GLN A 335 -20.36 11.28 4.94
C GLN A 335 -19.76 11.12 3.56
N ARG A 336 -20.67 10.87 2.61
CA ARG A 336 -20.45 11.16 1.21
C ARG A 336 -19.86 12.55 1.25
N LEU A 337 -18.56 12.64 1.04
CA LEU A 337 -17.97 13.87 0.59
C LEU A 337 -18.82 14.19 -0.64
N SER A 338 -19.67 15.19 -0.52
CA SER A 338 -20.34 15.76 -1.66
C SER A 338 -19.23 16.42 -2.45
N ILE A 339 -18.61 15.64 -3.32
CA ILE A 339 -17.57 16.12 -4.22
C ILE A 339 -18.30 17.01 -5.21
N LEU A 340 -18.17 18.33 -5.01
CA LEU A 340 -18.69 19.31 -5.93
C LEU A 340 -17.81 19.27 -7.20
N PRO A 341 -18.42 19.31 -8.39
CA PRO A 341 -17.68 19.29 -9.63
C PRO A 341 -16.84 20.55 -9.81
N SER A 342 -15.77 20.43 -10.61
CA SER A 342 -14.80 21.49 -10.90
C SER A 342 -15.44 22.74 -11.54
N ASN A 343 -16.52 22.54 -12.31
CA ASN A 343 -17.25 23.59 -13.01
C ASN A 343 -18.70 23.60 -12.54
N GLY A 344 -19.17 24.70 -11.93
CA GLY A 344 -20.51 24.84 -11.34
C GLY A 344 -21.72 24.71 -12.28
N ILE A 345 -21.54 24.17 -13.48
CA ILE A 345 -22.59 23.79 -14.46
C ILE A 345 -22.80 22.26 -14.47
N ASP A 346 -21.80 21.50 -14.04
CA ASP A 346 -21.85 20.05 -13.97
C ASP A 346 -22.40 19.62 -12.59
N GLU A 347 -23.00 18.43 -12.51
CA GLU A 347 -23.45 17.81 -11.26
C GLU A 347 -22.98 16.36 -11.19
N VAL A 348 -22.37 15.96 -10.07
CA VAL A 348 -22.07 14.56 -9.80
C VAL A 348 -23.36 13.83 -9.43
N VAL A 349 -23.92 13.09 -10.39
CA VAL A 349 -25.18 12.36 -10.22
C VAL A 349 -24.97 11.09 -9.41
N LYS A 350 -23.84 10.42 -9.63
CA LYS A 350 -23.57 9.12 -9.01
C LYS A 350 -22.08 8.85 -8.93
N VAL A 351 -21.62 8.43 -7.75
CA VAL A 351 -20.30 7.81 -7.58
C VAL A 351 -20.48 6.29 -7.64
N LYS A 352 -19.62 5.60 -8.38
CA LYS A 352 -19.65 4.14 -8.52
C LYS A 352 -19.13 3.50 -7.25
N HIS A 353 -19.98 2.72 -6.59
CA HIS A 353 -19.65 2.06 -5.33
C HIS A 353 -18.36 1.23 -5.43
N GLY A 354 -17.45 1.43 -4.48
CA GLY A 354 -16.17 0.72 -4.39
C GLY A 354 -15.07 1.22 -5.33
N SER A 355 -15.32 2.26 -6.14
CA SER A 355 -14.28 2.92 -6.96
C SER A 355 -13.48 3.98 -6.18
N GLU A 356 -13.98 4.39 -5.02
CA GLU A 356 -13.38 5.44 -4.21
C GLU A 356 -12.09 4.95 -3.53
N LYS A 357 -11.01 5.71 -3.68
CA LYS A 357 -9.76 5.49 -2.95
C LYS A 357 -9.30 6.81 -2.34
N LEU A 358 -8.97 6.77 -1.06
CA LEU A 358 -8.35 7.89 -0.33
C LEU A 358 -6.88 7.57 -0.13
N MET A 359 -6.01 8.49 -0.51
CA MET A 359 -4.57 8.37 -0.35
C MET A 359 -4.01 9.63 0.28
N HIS A 360 -3.14 9.50 1.28
CA HIS A 360 -2.36 10.63 1.76
C HIS A 360 -1.38 11.08 0.67
N TRP A 361 -1.05 12.36 0.64
CA TRP A 361 -0.08 12.92 -0.30
C TRP A 361 1.07 13.63 0.42
N TYR A 362 0.86 14.85 0.91
CA TYR A 362 1.83 15.63 1.67
C TYR A 362 1.10 16.53 2.66
N ASP A 363 1.74 16.87 3.79
CA ASP A 363 1.14 17.67 4.86
C ASP A 363 -0.28 17.17 5.22
N ASN A 364 -1.26 18.06 5.17
CA ASN A 364 -2.68 17.80 5.41
C ASN A 364 -3.48 17.52 4.13
N TYR A 365 -2.80 17.33 3.00
CA TYR A 365 -3.42 17.08 1.70
C TYR A 365 -3.56 15.58 1.41
N TYR A 366 -4.73 15.24 0.89
CA TYR A 366 -5.13 13.90 0.49
C TYR A 366 -5.68 13.92 -0.92
N LEU A 367 -5.60 12.78 -1.59
CA LEU A 367 -6.17 12.57 -2.91
C LEU A 367 -7.30 11.56 -2.81
N VAL A 368 -8.43 11.92 -3.40
CA VAL A 368 -9.57 11.02 -3.58
C VAL A 368 -9.74 10.74 -5.07
N THR A 369 -9.64 9.47 -5.44
CA THR A 369 -9.97 9.03 -6.80
C THR A 369 -11.30 8.31 -6.80
N SER A 370 -12.10 8.51 -7.83
CA SER A 370 -13.44 7.92 -7.95
C SER A 370 -13.85 7.76 -9.41
N LYS A 371 -14.76 6.81 -9.68
CA LYS A 371 -15.48 6.73 -10.95
C LYS A 371 -16.88 7.30 -10.77
N GLU A 372 -17.24 8.27 -11.60
CA GLU A 372 -18.44 9.08 -11.41
C GLU A 372 -19.25 9.23 -12.69
N ILE A 373 -20.55 9.43 -12.55
CA ILE A 373 -21.43 9.88 -13.62
C ILE A 373 -21.71 11.35 -13.38
N ILE A 374 -21.24 12.19 -14.30
CA ILE A 374 -21.49 13.62 -14.31
C ILE A 374 -22.61 13.91 -15.28
N ARG A 375 -23.53 14.77 -14.84
CA ARG A 375 -24.52 15.41 -15.70
C ARG A 375 -24.07 16.82 -16.01
N SER A 376 -24.00 17.14 -17.29
CA SER A 376 -23.72 18.49 -17.79
C SER A 376 -25.00 19.05 -18.40
N THR A 377 -25.47 20.19 -17.90
CA THR A 377 -26.65 20.86 -18.48
C THR A 377 -26.19 21.89 -19.51
N SER A 378 -26.51 21.65 -20.78
CA SER A 378 -26.21 22.61 -21.86
C SER A 378 -27.06 23.89 -21.72
N GLN A 379 -26.57 25.02 -22.26
CA GLN A 379 -27.33 26.29 -22.33
C GLN A 379 -28.69 26.15 -23.03
N ASN A 380 -28.88 25.10 -23.84
CA ASN A 380 -30.14 24.78 -24.52
C ASN A 380 -31.08 23.85 -23.71
N GLY A 381 -30.75 23.54 -22.44
CA GLY A 381 -31.59 22.73 -21.55
C GLY A 381 -31.57 21.22 -21.80
N THR A 382 -30.67 20.73 -22.65
CA THR A 382 -30.43 19.29 -22.82
C THR A 382 -29.39 18.80 -21.84
N ASP A 383 -29.75 17.83 -21.00
CA ASP A 383 -28.84 17.14 -20.10
C ASP A 383 -28.03 16.10 -20.87
N ASP A 384 -26.70 16.16 -20.73
CA ASP A 384 -25.79 15.12 -21.20
C ASP A 384 -25.17 14.40 -19.99
N TYR A 385 -24.92 13.10 -20.13
CA TYR A 385 -24.38 12.26 -19.07
C TYR A 385 -23.09 11.61 -19.54
N ARG A 386 -22.01 11.81 -18.79
CA ARG A 386 -20.71 11.21 -19.05
C ARG A 386 -20.18 10.47 -17.83
N GLU A 387 -19.51 9.35 -18.06
CA GLU A 387 -18.78 8.65 -17.02
C GLU A 387 -17.33 9.16 -17.01
N VAL A 388 -16.83 9.52 -15.84
CA VAL A 388 -15.48 10.07 -15.67
C VAL A 388 -14.72 9.33 -14.60
N PHE A 389 -13.39 9.33 -14.71
CA PHE A 389 -12.49 9.09 -13.61
C PHE A 389 -12.05 10.44 -13.06
N SER A 390 -12.30 10.68 -11.78
CA SER A 390 -11.97 11.94 -11.13
C SER A 390 -10.88 11.76 -10.08
N ILE A 391 -10.04 12.78 -9.94
CA ILE A 391 -9.00 12.92 -8.92
C ILE A 391 -9.24 14.26 -8.24
N SER A 392 -9.49 14.23 -6.94
CA SER A 392 -9.76 15.43 -6.14
C SER A 392 -8.70 15.59 -5.06
N LYS A 393 -8.09 16.77 -4.99
CA LYS A 393 -7.18 17.17 -3.92
C LYS A 393 -8.00 17.77 -2.78
N ILE A 394 -7.83 17.21 -1.59
CA ILE A 394 -8.59 17.58 -0.39
C ILE A 394 -7.62 18.00 0.70
N GLU A 395 -7.85 19.18 1.28
CA GLU A 395 -7.17 19.64 2.49
C GLU A 395 -8.00 19.25 3.72
N LEU A 396 -7.37 18.56 4.68
CA LEU A 396 -7.98 18.32 6.00
C LEU A 396 -7.54 19.42 6.96
N LYS A 397 -8.47 20.31 7.30
CA LYS A 397 -8.19 21.37 8.28
C LYS A 397 -8.31 20.84 9.70
N THR A 398 -7.20 20.87 10.43
CA THR A 398 -7.19 20.68 11.89
C THR A 398 -7.43 22.05 12.55
N HIS A 399 -8.53 22.19 13.28
CA HIS A 399 -8.80 23.36 14.13
C HIS A 399 -8.33 23.13 15.56
#